data_AF-A0A1L1PI51-F1
#
_entry.id   AF-A0A1L1PI51-F1
#
_cell.length_a   1.000
_cell.length_b   1.000
_cell.length_c   1.000
_cell.angle_alpha   90.00
_cell.angle_beta   90.00
_cell.angle_gamma   90.00
#
_symmetry.space_group_name_H-M   'P 1'
#
loop_
_entity.id
_entity.type
_entity.pdbx_description
1 polymer ?
#
loop_
_entity_poly.entity_id
_entity_poly.type
_entity_poly.pdbx_seq_one_letter_code
_entity_poly.pdbx_strand_id
1 'polypeptide(L)'
;MSQTIDGPDGQPRCRWCASAPEFLPYHDREWGFPVSYDQRLFEKLSLEAFQSGLSWRTILAKRENFRAAFKGFDFHRVARFTERDVERLLADPGIVRHRGKIEAVIHNARCAQEMAKAEGSLAAYFWRHEPGPGELAPPQTASTSATSIALSKDLKKRGWKFVGPTTVYAFLQAMGLINDHAEGCVVRAEVDRARRAFRRPGG
;
A
#
# COMPACT_ATOMS: atom_id res chain seq x y z
N MET A 1 -13.36 11.06 16.90
CA MET A 1 -13.72 9.67 17.26
C MET A 1 -13.69 8.83 16.00
N SER A 2 -13.03 7.68 16.04
CA SER A 2 -13.06 6.71 14.93
C SER A 2 -14.50 6.26 14.71
N GLN A 3 -15.03 6.38 13.50
CA GLN A 3 -16.45 6.10 13.22
C GLN A 3 -16.62 4.74 12.56
N THR A 4 -17.52 3.92 13.11
CA THR A 4 -17.99 2.69 12.50
C THR A 4 -19.39 2.86 11.91
N ILE A 5 -19.77 1.93 11.04
CA ILE A 5 -21.11 1.76 10.46
C ILE A 5 -21.44 0.28 10.39
N ASP A 6 -22.72 -0.07 10.40
CA ASP A 6 -23.12 -1.48 10.25
C ASP A 6 -22.94 -1.94 8.80
N GLY A 7 -22.29 -3.10 8.63
CA GLY A 7 -22.17 -3.76 7.33
C GLY A 7 -23.41 -4.59 6.98
N PRO A 8 -23.40 -5.29 5.82
CA PRO A 8 -24.53 -6.10 5.35
C PRO A 8 -24.93 -7.26 6.28
N ASP A 9 -24.04 -7.69 7.17
CA ASP A 9 -24.24 -8.73 8.18
C ASP A 9 -24.62 -8.15 9.56
N GLY A 10 -24.86 -6.84 9.66
CA GLY A 10 -25.17 -6.12 10.90
C GLY A 10 -23.96 -5.87 11.81
N GLN A 11 -22.74 -6.21 11.39
CA GLN A 11 -21.53 -6.02 12.20
C GLN A 11 -20.86 -4.67 11.91
N PRO A 12 -20.33 -3.97 12.94
CA PRO A 12 -19.69 -2.68 12.78
C PRO A 12 -18.38 -2.78 12.01
N ARG A 13 -18.21 -1.92 10.99
CA ARG A 13 -16.99 -1.79 10.18
C ARG A 13 -16.55 -0.34 10.09
N CYS A 14 -15.31 -0.11 9.65
CA CYS A 14 -14.81 1.24 9.44
C CYS A 14 -15.71 2.02 8.48
N ARG A 15 -16.13 3.24 8.83
CA ARG A 15 -17.09 4.04 8.04
C ARG A 15 -16.70 4.17 6.56
N TRP A 16 -15.41 4.32 6.28
CA TRP A 16 -14.93 4.50 4.91
C TRP A 16 -15.25 3.31 3.99
N CYS A 17 -15.45 2.09 4.52
CA CYS A 17 -15.68 0.91 3.70
C CYS A 17 -17.02 0.89 2.96
N ALA A 18 -18.02 1.69 3.38
CA ALA A 18 -19.30 1.79 2.65
C ALA A 18 -19.29 2.82 1.51
N SER A 19 -18.15 3.48 1.25
CA SER A 19 -18.08 4.49 0.18
C SER A 19 -18.22 3.91 -1.23
N ALA A 20 -18.05 2.58 -1.38
CA ALA A 20 -18.18 1.86 -2.63
C ALA A 20 -18.36 0.34 -2.39
N PRO A 21 -19.10 -0.40 -3.24
CA PRO A 21 -19.24 -1.85 -3.10
C PRO A 21 -17.91 -2.61 -3.07
N GLU A 22 -16.92 -2.17 -3.86
CA GLU A 22 -15.59 -2.77 -3.92
C GLU A 22 -14.75 -2.56 -2.65
N PHE A 23 -15.11 -1.63 -1.77
CA PHE A 23 -14.35 -1.33 -0.56
C PHE A 23 -14.59 -2.34 0.55
N LEU A 24 -15.79 -2.91 0.64
CA LEU A 24 -16.11 -3.85 1.71
C LEU A 24 -15.26 -5.13 1.63
N PRO A 25 -15.13 -5.82 0.48
CA PRO A 25 -14.23 -6.97 0.37
C PRO A 25 -12.76 -6.61 0.60
N TYR A 26 -12.32 -5.44 0.12
CA TYR A 26 -10.96 -4.95 0.33
C TYR A 26 -10.67 -4.66 1.81
N HIS A 27 -11.61 -4.05 2.52
CA HIS A 27 -11.54 -3.80 3.95
C HIS A 27 -11.49 -5.11 4.76
N ASP A 28 -12.41 -6.03 4.48
CA ASP A 28 -12.58 -7.26 5.27
C ASP A 28 -11.47 -8.29 5.03
N ARG A 29 -10.82 -8.27 3.86
CA ARG A 29 -9.92 -9.37 3.44
C ARG A 29 -8.51 -8.94 3.08
N GLU A 30 -8.24 -7.65 2.90
CA GLU A 30 -6.92 -7.17 2.45
C GLU A 30 -6.35 -6.10 3.38
N TRP A 31 -7.09 -5.05 3.70
CA TRP A 31 -6.55 -3.89 4.39
C TRP A 31 -6.24 -4.17 5.87
N GLY A 32 -5.00 -3.88 6.27
CA GLY A 32 -4.53 -4.10 7.65
C GLY A 32 -3.96 -5.50 7.88
N PHE A 33 -4.21 -6.46 6.98
CA PHE A 33 -3.64 -7.80 7.10
C PHE A 33 -2.14 -7.79 6.76
N PRO A 34 -1.29 -8.50 7.53
CA PRO A 34 0.15 -8.44 7.36
C PRO A 34 0.60 -9.15 6.07
N VAL A 35 1.46 -8.48 5.29
CA VAL A 35 1.97 -8.98 4.00
C VAL A 35 3.49 -9.09 4.01
N SER A 36 4.05 -10.27 3.72
CA SER A 36 5.49 -10.50 3.56
C SER A 36 5.93 -10.71 2.10
N TYR A 37 5.01 -10.64 1.13
CA TYR A 37 5.33 -10.93 -0.26
C TYR A 37 5.75 -9.65 -1.01
N ASP A 38 7.03 -9.58 -1.40
CA ASP A 38 7.65 -8.40 -2.01
C ASP A 38 6.88 -7.83 -3.20
N GLN A 39 6.37 -8.68 -4.10
CA GLN A 39 5.61 -8.23 -5.25
C GLN A 39 4.31 -7.51 -4.85
N ARG A 40 3.62 -7.99 -3.80
CA ARG A 40 2.41 -7.35 -3.28
C ARG A 40 2.72 -6.05 -2.54
N LEU A 41 3.84 -5.99 -1.82
CA LEU A 41 4.33 -4.75 -1.20
C LEU A 41 4.65 -3.70 -2.27
N PHE A 42 5.36 -4.09 -3.33
CA PHE A 42 5.67 -3.22 -4.46
C PHE A 42 4.43 -2.77 -5.24
N GLU A 43 3.49 -3.68 -5.53
CA GLU A 43 2.17 -3.37 -6.10
C GLU A 43 1.50 -2.29 -5.27
N LYS A 44 1.37 -2.50 -3.95
CA LYS A 44 0.64 -1.59 -3.09
C LYS A 44 1.26 -0.21 -3.07
N LEU A 45 2.58 -0.11 -2.84
CA LEU A 45 3.26 1.19 -2.82
C LEU A 45 3.14 1.93 -4.16
N SER A 46 3.16 1.20 -5.27
CA SER A 46 2.93 1.77 -6.62
C SER A 46 1.49 2.29 -6.78
N LEU A 47 0.49 1.56 -6.31
CA LEU A 47 -0.91 2.00 -6.34
C LEU A 47 -1.15 3.23 -5.45
N GLU A 48 -0.53 3.29 -4.27
CA GLU A 48 -0.57 4.48 -3.41
C GLU A 48 0.07 5.71 -4.08
N ALA A 49 1.17 5.52 -4.83
CA ALA A 49 1.77 6.59 -5.63
C ALA A 49 0.81 7.10 -6.72
N PHE A 50 0.04 6.20 -7.35
CA PHE A 50 -0.98 6.59 -8.32
C PHE A 50 -2.15 7.36 -7.70
N GLN A 51 -2.45 7.13 -6.42
CA GLN A 51 -3.56 7.76 -5.72
C GLN A 51 -3.38 9.28 -5.50
N SER A 52 -2.17 9.83 -5.56
CA SER A 52 -1.94 11.27 -5.35
C SER A 52 -2.82 12.13 -6.27
N GLY A 53 -3.74 12.93 -5.70
CA GLY A 53 -4.70 13.75 -6.46
C GLY A 53 -5.95 13.02 -6.94
N LEU A 54 -6.19 11.78 -6.50
CA LEU A 54 -7.36 10.97 -6.82
C LEU A 54 -7.92 10.29 -5.56
N SER A 55 -9.15 9.79 -5.67
CA SER A 55 -9.72 8.92 -4.63
C SER A 55 -9.08 7.52 -4.68
N TRP A 56 -8.96 6.85 -3.54
CA TRP A 56 -8.56 5.42 -3.52
C TRP A 56 -9.55 4.55 -4.31
N ARG A 57 -10.83 4.94 -4.39
CA ARG A 57 -11.84 4.26 -5.20
C ARG A 57 -11.45 4.18 -6.66
N THR A 58 -10.98 5.30 -7.23
CA THR A 58 -10.49 5.35 -8.60
C THR A 58 -9.37 4.35 -8.85
N ILE A 59 -8.47 4.18 -7.88
CA ILE A 59 -7.33 3.26 -8.00
C ILE A 59 -7.78 1.81 -7.84
N LEU A 60 -8.61 1.52 -6.83
CA LEU A 60 -9.08 0.17 -6.56
C LEU A 60 -9.93 -0.38 -7.71
N ALA A 61 -10.83 0.44 -8.28
CA ALA A 61 -11.64 0.07 -9.45
C ALA A 61 -10.79 -0.25 -10.69
N LYS A 62 -9.59 0.32 -10.78
CA LYS A 62 -8.64 0.10 -11.90
C LYS A 62 -7.55 -0.93 -11.56
N ARG A 63 -7.58 -1.57 -10.38
CA ARG A 63 -6.48 -2.40 -9.88
C ARG A 63 -6.11 -3.54 -10.82
N GLU A 64 -7.09 -4.26 -11.36
CA GLU A 64 -6.80 -5.36 -12.30
C GLU A 64 -6.21 -4.86 -13.62
N ASN A 65 -6.64 -3.68 -14.10
CA ASN A 65 -6.04 -3.05 -15.27
C ASN A 65 -4.59 -2.65 -14.99
N PHE A 66 -4.30 -2.08 -13.82
CA PHE A 66 -2.93 -1.79 -13.39
C PHE A 66 -2.08 -3.06 -13.34
N ARG A 67 -2.59 -4.16 -12.78
CA ARG A 67 -1.87 -5.44 -12.77
C ARG A 67 -1.59 -5.92 -14.19
N ALA A 68 -2.57 -5.91 -15.09
CA ALA A 68 -2.34 -6.31 -16.48
C ALA A 68 -1.28 -5.42 -17.17
N ALA A 69 -1.41 -4.10 -17.01
CA ALA A 69 -0.54 -3.08 -17.60
C ALA A 69 0.92 -3.17 -17.11
N PHE A 70 1.11 -3.44 -15.82
CA PHE A 70 2.42 -3.54 -15.15
C PHE A 70 2.85 -5.00 -14.90
N LYS A 71 2.36 -5.97 -15.68
CA LYS A 71 2.78 -7.39 -15.64
C LYS A 71 2.73 -7.99 -14.23
N GLY A 72 1.62 -7.76 -13.53
CA GLY A 72 1.35 -8.22 -12.17
C GLY A 72 2.17 -7.48 -11.11
N PHE A 73 2.82 -6.36 -11.46
CA PHE A 73 3.79 -5.67 -10.61
C PHE A 73 5.01 -6.53 -10.24
N ASP A 74 5.36 -7.53 -11.05
CA ASP A 74 6.67 -8.18 -10.96
C ASP A 74 7.75 -7.11 -11.24
N PHE A 75 8.40 -6.63 -10.18
CA PHE A 75 9.37 -5.53 -10.28
C PHE A 75 10.61 -5.91 -11.10
N HIS A 76 10.91 -7.20 -11.30
CA HIS A 76 11.97 -7.61 -12.23
C HIS A 76 11.55 -7.42 -13.70
N ARG A 77 10.27 -7.62 -14.02
CA ARG A 77 9.73 -7.35 -15.37
C ARG A 77 9.54 -5.86 -15.60
N VAL A 78 8.97 -5.16 -14.62
CA VAL A 78 8.67 -3.72 -14.73
C VAL A 78 9.95 -2.89 -14.84
N ALA A 79 11.03 -3.26 -14.14
CA ALA A 79 12.32 -2.57 -14.23
C ALA A 79 12.90 -2.52 -15.67
N ARG A 80 12.51 -3.48 -16.52
CA ARG A 80 12.94 -3.61 -17.92
C ARG A 80 12.07 -2.83 -18.89
N PHE A 81 11.01 -2.18 -18.44
CA PHE A 81 10.17 -1.35 -19.31
C PHE A 81 10.99 -0.21 -19.92
N THR A 82 10.66 0.10 -21.17
CA THR A 82 11.32 1.10 -22.01
C THR A 82 10.40 2.28 -22.29
N GLU A 83 10.88 3.28 -23.03
CA GLU A 83 10.03 4.41 -23.49
C GLU A 83 8.80 3.93 -24.27
N ARG A 84 8.96 2.88 -25.09
CA ARG A 84 7.83 2.25 -25.81
C ARG A 84 6.76 1.71 -24.87
N ASP A 85 7.16 1.19 -23.71
CA ASP A 85 6.20 0.75 -22.68
C ASP A 85 5.51 1.95 -22.01
N VAL A 86 6.23 3.05 -21.78
CA VAL A 86 5.64 4.29 -21.26
C VAL A 86 4.57 4.81 -22.22
N GLU A 87 4.87 4.90 -23.52
CA GLU A 87 3.91 5.33 -24.55
C GLU A 87 2.69 4.41 -24.61
N ARG A 88 2.90 3.08 -24.60
CA ARG A 88 1.83 2.09 -24.53
C ARG A 88 0.93 2.30 -23.31
N LEU A 89 1.51 2.55 -22.13
CA LEU A 89 0.78 2.77 -20.89
C LEU A 89 0.03 4.12 -20.90
N LEU A 90 0.60 5.14 -21.52
CA LEU A 90 -0.07 6.44 -21.71
C LEU A 90 -1.28 6.34 -22.63
N ALA A 91 -1.31 5.38 -23.55
CA ALA A 91 -2.44 5.11 -24.42
C ALA A 91 -3.54 4.27 -23.74
N ASP A 92 -3.28 3.62 -22.60
CA ASP A 92 -4.20 2.70 -21.95
C ASP A 92 -5.27 3.44 -21.10
N PRO A 93 -6.56 3.44 -21.49
CA PRO A 93 -7.62 4.09 -20.72
C PRO A 93 -8.00 3.31 -19.44
N GLY A 94 -7.55 2.06 -19.33
CA GLY A 94 -7.77 1.19 -18.17
C GLY A 94 -7.08 1.69 -16.91
N ILE A 95 -5.98 2.45 -17.04
CA ILE A 95 -5.17 2.97 -15.92
C ILE A 95 -5.24 4.50 -15.82
N VAL A 96 -4.48 5.07 -14.87
CA VAL A 96 -4.27 6.52 -14.77
C VAL A 96 -3.13 6.94 -15.70
N ARG A 97 -3.45 7.66 -16.77
CA ARG A 97 -2.54 8.10 -17.85
C ARG A 97 -1.70 9.32 -17.43
N HIS A 98 -0.84 9.15 -16.43
CA HIS A 98 0.04 10.20 -15.94
C HIS A 98 1.50 9.79 -16.13
N ARG A 99 2.19 10.41 -17.09
CA ARG A 99 3.57 10.04 -17.51
C ARG A 99 4.53 9.94 -16.33
N GLY A 100 4.61 10.97 -15.50
CA GLY A 100 5.55 10.98 -14.36
C GLY A 100 5.29 9.89 -13.30
N LYS A 101 4.05 9.36 -13.20
CA LYS A 101 3.71 8.29 -12.24
C LYS A 101 4.03 6.92 -12.84
N ILE A 102 3.78 6.75 -14.14
CA ILE A 102 4.18 5.56 -14.90
C ILE A 102 5.71 5.40 -14.84
N GLU A 103 6.45 6.45 -15.19
CA GLU A 103 7.91 6.46 -15.14
C GLU A 103 8.43 6.26 -13.71
N ALA A 104 7.74 6.80 -12.70
CA ALA A 104 8.08 6.56 -11.30
C ALA A 104 7.94 5.08 -10.92
N VAL A 105 6.89 4.37 -11.34
CA VAL A 105 6.75 2.94 -11.05
C VAL A 105 7.85 2.12 -11.73
N ILE A 106 8.21 2.45 -12.97
CA ILE A 106 9.32 1.80 -13.69
C ILE A 106 10.66 2.04 -12.97
N HIS A 107 10.91 3.28 -12.54
CA HIS A 107 12.09 3.63 -11.76
C HIS A 107 12.12 2.92 -10.40
N ASN A 108 11.01 2.94 -9.67
CA ASN A 108 10.87 2.30 -8.37
C ASN A 108 11.05 0.79 -8.47
N ALA A 109 10.70 0.16 -9.60
CA ALA A 109 10.96 -1.26 -9.82
C ALA A 109 12.47 -1.58 -9.80
N ARG A 110 13.32 -0.68 -10.32
CA ARG A 110 14.78 -0.80 -10.23
C ARG A 110 15.26 -0.58 -8.80
N CYS A 111 14.73 0.43 -8.10
CA CYS A 111 15.00 0.63 -6.68
C CYS A 111 14.60 -0.59 -5.83
N ALA A 112 13.51 -1.27 -6.20
CA ALA A 112 13.06 -2.48 -5.53
C ALA A 112 14.04 -3.65 -5.71
N GLN A 113 14.62 -3.82 -6.91
CA GLN A 113 15.68 -4.82 -7.15
C GLN A 113 16.91 -4.57 -6.28
N GLU A 114 17.38 -3.32 -6.24
CA GLU A 114 18.54 -2.94 -5.42
C GLU A 114 18.25 -3.09 -3.93
N MET A 115 17.05 -2.74 -3.48
CA MET A 115 16.62 -2.92 -2.09
C MET A 115 16.55 -4.40 -1.71
N ALA A 116 15.93 -5.25 -2.54
CA ALA A 116 15.87 -6.69 -2.29
C ALA A 116 17.29 -7.31 -2.22
N LYS A 117 18.22 -6.85 -3.08
CA LYS A 117 19.62 -7.28 -3.03
C LYS A 117 20.34 -6.83 -1.76
N ALA A 118 20.13 -5.59 -1.32
CA ALA A 118 20.85 -5.01 -0.19
C ALA A 118 20.27 -5.43 1.17
N GLU A 119 18.97 -5.66 1.24
CA GLU A 119 18.21 -5.85 2.49
C GLU A 119 17.63 -7.28 2.58
N GLY A 120 17.94 -8.15 1.61
CA GLY A 120 17.43 -9.52 1.48
C GLY A 120 16.02 -9.61 0.86
N SER A 121 15.13 -8.67 1.17
CA SER A 121 13.80 -8.55 0.57
C SER A 121 13.19 -7.16 0.85
N LEU A 122 12.19 -6.77 0.07
CA LEU A 122 11.38 -5.58 0.40
C LEU A 122 10.67 -5.77 1.74
N ALA A 123 10.17 -6.98 2.00
CA ALA A 123 9.46 -7.26 3.23
C ALA A 123 10.37 -7.13 4.46
N ALA A 124 11.59 -7.66 4.44
CA ALA A 124 12.57 -7.45 5.51
C ALA A 124 12.89 -5.96 5.69
N TYR A 125 12.99 -5.22 4.59
CA TYR A 125 13.19 -3.78 4.66
C TYR A 125 12.03 -3.04 5.32
N PHE A 126 10.78 -3.28 4.90
CA PHE A 126 9.64 -2.53 5.43
C PHE A 126 9.29 -2.93 6.86
N TRP A 127 9.29 -4.24 7.17
CA TRP A 127 8.82 -4.73 8.47
C TRP A 127 9.72 -4.36 9.65
N ARG A 128 11.00 -4.03 9.44
CA ARG A 128 11.85 -3.49 10.51
C ARG A 128 11.42 -2.10 10.99
N HIS A 129 10.59 -1.39 10.20
CA HIS A 129 10.02 -0.10 10.55
C HIS A 129 8.62 -0.23 11.15
N GLU A 130 8.19 -1.42 11.57
CA GLU A 130 6.92 -1.60 12.29
C GLU A 130 6.92 -0.68 13.54
N PRO A 131 5.96 0.25 13.67
CA PRO A 131 5.91 1.17 14.81
C PRO A 131 5.77 0.43 16.14
N GLY A 132 6.46 0.94 17.16
CA GLY A 132 6.37 0.44 18.52
C GLY A 132 5.04 0.79 19.22
N PRO A 133 4.75 0.18 20.38
CA PRO A 133 3.60 0.55 21.20
C PRO A 133 3.61 2.04 21.57
N GLY A 134 2.49 2.72 21.36
CA GLY A 134 2.33 4.15 21.70
C GLY A 134 2.88 5.14 20.67
N GLU A 135 3.47 4.68 19.56
CA GLU A 135 3.98 5.57 18.49
C GLU A 135 2.90 6.07 17.53
N LEU A 136 1.68 5.53 17.61
CA LEU A 136 0.59 5.82 16.70
C LEU A 136 -0.52 6.62 17.39
N ALA A 137 -1.10 7.56 16.63
CA ALA A 137 -2.32 8.24 17.02
C ALA A 137 -3.49 7.24 17.11
N PRO A 138 -4.62 7.63 17.74
CA PRO A 138 -5.83 6.81 17.71
C PRO A 138 -6.24 6.40 16.28
N PRO A 139 -6.85 5.23 16.09
CA PRO A 139 -7.13 4.71 14.75
C PRO A 139 -7.96 5.66 13.89
N GLN A 140 -7.54 5.86 12.63
CA GLN A 140 -8.20 6.70 11.63
C GLN A 140 -8.23 8.21 11.95
N THR A 141 -7.36 8.70 12.85
CA THR A 141 -7.28 10.14 13.15
C THR A 141 -6.07 10.84 12.54
N ALA A 142 -5.15 10.10 11.91
CA ALA A 142 -3.93 10.63 11.32
C ALA A 142 -3.76 10.17 9.87
N SER A 143 -3.01 10.96 9.09
CA SER A 143 -2.62 10.64 7.71
C SER A 143 -1.10 10.50 7.55
N THR A 144 -0.35 10.70 8.63
CA THR A 144 1.11 10.53 8.72
C THR A 144 1.48 10.10 10.14
N SER A 145 2.70 9.58 10.31
CA SER A 145 3.31 9.30 11.61
C SER A 145 4.80 9.62 11.57
N ALA A 146 5.46 9.63 12.75
CA ALA A 146 6.92 9.76 12.81
C ALA A 146 7.61 8.68 11.93
N THR A 147 7.12 7.44 12.00
CA THR A 147 7.59 6.33 11.18
C THR A 147 7.39 6.59 9.69
N SER A 148 6.20 7.04 9.25
CA SER A 148 5.96 7.26 7.82
C SER A 148 6.78 8.42 7.26
N ILE A 149 7.07 9.44 8.07
CA ILE A 149 7.96 10.54 7.72
C ILE A 149 9.41 10.05 7.57
N ALA A 150 9.91 9.30 8.55
CA ALA A 150 11.26 8.76 8.52
C ALA A 150 11.46 7.79 7.33
N LEU A 151 10.53 6.87 7.14
CA LEU A 151 10.55 5.91 6.04
C LEU A 151 10.43 6.60 4.67
N SER A 152 9.56 7.61 4.54
CA SER A 152 9.48 8.44 3.32
C SER A 152 10.81 9.10 2.99
N LYS A 153 11.51 9.65 3.99
CA LYS A 153 12.83 10.28 3.81
C LYS A 153 13.88 9.26 3.38
N ASP A 154 13.92 8.07 3.99
CA ASP A 154 14.86 7.01 3.62
C ASP A 154 14.61 6.48 2.21
N LEU A 155 13.35 6.20 1.86
CA LEU A 155 12.98 5.77 0.50
C LEU A 155 13.40 6.80 -0.56
N LYS A 156 13.15 8.10 -0.31
CA LYS A 156 13.60 9.18 -1.21
C LYS A 156 15.12 9.23 -1.32
N LYS A 157 15.86 9.07 -0.21
CA LYS A 157 17.33 9.00 -0.21
C LYS A 157 17.84 7.83 -1.07
N ARG A 158 17.07 6.74 -1.14
CA ARG A 158 17.32 5.56 -1.98
C ARG A 158 16.80 5.68 -3.42
N GLY A 159 16.32 6.86 -3.81
CA GLY A 159 15.88 7.17 -5.17
C GLY A 159 14.39 6.92 -5.45
N TRP A 160 13.62 6.36 -4.51
CA TRP A 160 12.21 6.09 -4.74
C TRP A 160 11.42 7.39 -4.99
N LYS A 161 10.50 7.33 -5.95
CA LYS A 161 9.67 8.44 -6.39
C LYS A 161 8.22 8.27 -5.94
N PHE A 162 7.53 9.40 -5.74
CA PHE A 162 6.12 9.45 -5.28
C PHE A 162 5.83 8.74 -3.95
N VAL A 163 6.83 8.67 -3.07
CA VAL A 163 6.74 8.03 -1.74
C VAL A 163 6.68 9.08 -0.63
N GLY A 164 5.69 9.98 -0.68
CA GLY A 164 5.49 11.00 0.38
C GLY A 164 5.05 10.39 1.72
N PRO A 165 5.16 11.11 2.86
CA PRO A 165 4.79 10.56 4.17
C PRO A 165 3.35 10.05 4.26
N THR A 166 2.40 10.68 3.56
CA THR A 166 1.01 10.23 3.49
C THR A 166 0.86 8.95 2.68
N THR A 167 1.52 8.86 1.52
CA THR A 167 1.58 7.63 0.70
C THR A 167 2.16 6.47 1.51
N VAL A 168 3.26 6.72 2.23
CA VAL A 168 3.90 5.72 3.08
C VAL A 168 3.00 5.33 4.24
N TYR A 169 2.31 6.27 4.88
CA TYR A 169 1.36 5.95 5.96
C TYR A 169 0.21 5.06 5.46
N ALA A 170 -0.39 5.38 4.31
CA ALA A 170 -1.40 4.55 3.67
C ALA A 170 -0.89 3.14 3.34
N PHE A 171 0.35 3.03 2.88
CA PHE A 171 1.03 1.74 2.67
C PHE A 171 1.19 0.94 3.99
N LEU A 172 1.65 1.60 5.07
CA LEU A 172 1.82 0.96 6.38
C LEU A 172 0.49 0.41 6.91
N GLN A 173 -0.60 1.18 6.76
CA GLN A 173 -1.95 0.74 7.11
C GLN A 173 -2.34 -0.48 6.28
N ALA A 174 -2.24 -0.37 4.96
CA ALA A 174 -2.81 -1.37 4.09
C ALA A 174 -2.07 -2.70 4.11
N MET A 175 -0.74 -2.70 4.28
CA MET A 175 0.10 -3.90 4.32
C MET A 175 0.25 -4.49 5.72
N GLY A 176 -0.51 -3.94 6.68
CA GLY A 176 -0.61 -4.48 8.02
C GLY A 176 0.61 -4.24 8.89
N LEU A 177 1.46 -3.26 8.56
CA LEU A 177 2.49 -2.77 9.48
C LEU A 177 1.85 -1.99 10.62
N ILE A 178 0.68 -1.37 10.41
CA ILE A 178 -0.17 -0.82 11.47
C ILE A 178 -1.61 -1.34 11.35
N ASN A 179 -2.27 -1.62 12.49
CA ASN A 179 -3.69 -1.96 12.53
C ASN A 179 -4.50 -0.69 12.84
N ASP A 180 -4.92 -0.02 11.78
CA ASP A 180 -5.63 1.25 11.87
C ASP A 180 -7.15 1.11 11.67
N HIS A 181 -7.68 -0.12 11.80
CA HIS A 181 -9.13 -0.35 11.88
C HIS A 181 -9.70 0.40 13.08
N ALA A 182 -10.90 0.99 12.93
CA ALA A 182 -11.58 1.66 14.04
C ALA A 182 -11.73 0.72 15.24
N GLU A 183 -11.70 1.25 16.47
CA GLU A 183 -11.72 0.42 17.69
C GLU A 183 -12.94 -0.51 17.76
N GLY A 184 -14.11 -0.06 17.29
CA GLY A 184 -15.33 -0.86 17.20
C GLY A 184 -15.47 -1.71 15.93
N CYS A 185 -14.48 -1.72 15.03
CA CYS A 185 -14.56 -2.49 13.78
C CYS A 185 -14.38 -3.99 14.04
N VAL A 186 -15.30 -4.83 13.56
CA VAL A 186 -15.27 -6.29 13.72
C VAL A 186 -13.99 -6.93 13.14
N VAL A 187 -13.43 -6.33 12.08
CA VAL A 187 -12.22 -6.82 11.39
C VAL A 187 -10.95 -6.55 12.21
N ARG A 188 -10.98 -5.56 13.13
CA ARG A 188 -9.81 -5.17 13.94
C ARG A 188 -9.22 -6.35 14.71
N ALA A 189 -10.08 -7.12 15.38
CA ALA A 189 -9.66 -8.27 16.17
C ALA A 189 -9.07 -9.40 15.31
N GLU A 190 -9.56 -9.57 14.09
CA GLU A 190 -9.02 -10.54 13.14
C GLU A 190 -7.64 -10.14 12.64
N VAL A 191 -7.47 -8.87 12.27
CA VAL A 191 -6.16 -8.31 11.90
C VAL A 191 -5.17 -8.45 13.05
N ASP A 192 -5.57 -8.15 14.29
CA ASP A 192 -4.70 -8.32 15.46
C ASP A 192 -4.25 -9.78 15.65
N ARG A 193 -5.14 -10.75 15.44
CA ARG A 193 -4.77 -12.18 15.48
C ARG A 193 -3.79 -12.53 14.36
N ALA A 194 -4.07 -12.09 13.13
CA ALA A 194 -3.20 -12.33 11.99
C ALA A 194 -1.80 -11.73 12.22
N ARG A 195 -1.73 -10.49 12.74
CA ARG A 195 -0.48 -9.84 13.11
C ARG A 195 0.27 -10.58 14.21
N ARG A 196 -0.39 -11.11 15.24
CA ARG A 196 0.30 -11.91 16.28
C ARG A 196 0.89 -13.21 15.74
N ALA A 197 0.19 -13.86 14.80
CA ALA A 197 0.65 -15.09 14.16
C ALA A 197 1.70 -14.85 13.05
N PHE A 198 1.84 -13.61 12.58
CA PHE A 198 2.72 -13.28 11.46
C PHE A 198 4.19 -13.30 11.85
N ARG A 199 4.99 -14.09 11.14
CA ARG A 199 6.45 -14.08 11.27
C ARG A 199 7.03 -12.90 10.48
N ARG A 200 7.59 -11.92 11.19
CA ARG A 200 8.25 -10.77 10.55
C ARG A 200 9.44 -11.25 9.70
N PRO A 201 9.56 -10.82 8.44
CA PRO A 201 10.71 -11.14 7.60
C PRO A 201 11.99 -10.45 8.10
N GLY A 202 13.15 -11.07 7.88
CA GLY A 202 14.46 -10.49 8.22
C GLY A 202 14.86 -10.57 9.70
N GLY A 203 14.20 -11.43 10.48
CA GLY A 203 14.61 -11.78 11.84
C GLY A 203 15.90 -12.58 11.90
#